data_AF-A0A9D6Z4S1-F1
#
_entry.id   AF-A0A9D6Z4S1-F1
#
_cell.length_a   1.000
_cell.length_b   1.000
_cell.length_c   1.000
_cell.angle_alpha   90.00
_cell.angle_beta   90.00
_cell.angle_gamma   90.00
#
_symmetry.space_group_name_H-M   'P 1'
#
loop_
_entity.id
_entity.type
_entity.pdbx_description
1 polymer ?
#
loop_
_entity_poly.entity_id
_entity_poly.type
_entity_poly.pdbx_seq_one_letter_code
_entity_poly.pdbx_strand_id
1 'polypeptide(L)'
;MKLKQLYRMLMAASQAHARWDYETSMSILRDKKKLYLLGLMAIPALLTGLAMAAGSEGYLGGYKAYQPANYDPFIFVVSIAVGLGAGLITGCIGAGGGFIITPALMSAGVKGILAVGTDLFHIFAKAIMGTAVHRKLGNVSVSLAIAFLVGSGAGVMGGGFINRALYEHNPVLSDLFISVVYVVLLGFLGFYAMFDFLKLRKAPGDVGAHHGESAHGDEAASGKVGMPARLQAAKIPPLITFDEDLVPGGKKIPALFVAICGAIVGFAAAIMGVGGGFLTFPIFVYILGVSSFTTVGTDILQIIFTAGFASIAQYAVYGFIFYTLAMGMLLGSLVGIQVGALTTKVVKGIYIRGFYALSILAGFVNRFFALPEKLKQMELIEISDAMAKGLSFAGLIIFFVVIGIFAFWVIAKFLSNTKALRGEV
;
A
#
# COMPACT_ATOMS: atom_id res chain seq x y z
N MET A 1 24.10 22.60 31.25
CA MET A 1 22.67 22.96 31.41
C MET A 1 22.16 22.37 32.73
N LYS A 2 21.49 23.13 33.60
CA LYS A 2 21.00 22.60 34.89
C LYS A 2 19.90 21.56 34.63
N LEU A 3 19.93 20.40 35.32
CA LEU A 3 19.00 19.28 35.12
C LEU A 3 17.51 19.69 35.12
N LYS A 4 17.16 20.69 35.95
CA LYS A 4 15.82 21.28 36.04
C LYS A 4 15.37 22.02 34.77
N GLN A 5 16.32 22.58 34.03
CA GLN A 5 16.10 23.31 32.78
C GLN A 5 15.90 22.32 31.63
N LEU A 6 16.67 21.21 31.61
CA LEU A 6 16.47 20.09 30.70
C LEU A 6 15.10 19.43 30.89
N TYR A 7 14.70 19.16 32.13
CA TYR A 7 13.38 18.61 32.45
C TYR A 7 12.23 19.50 31.94
N ARG A 8 12.31 20.82 32.16
CA ARG A 8 11.29 21.76 31.66
C ARG A 8 11.25 21.81 30.14
N MET A 9 12.41 21.76 29.49
CA MET A 9 12.50 21.74 28.02
C MET A 9 11.87 20.47 27.44
N LEU A 10 12.18 19.31 28.01
CA LEU A 10 11.61 18.02 27.59
C LEU A 10 10.10 17.97 27.83
N MET A 11 9.62 18.43 28.99
CA MET A 11 8.17 18.52 29.26
C MET A 11 7.47 19.45 28.27
N ALA A 12 8.04 20.63 28.00
CA ALA A 12 7.46 21.57 27.04
C ALA A 12 7.44 20.99 25.62
N ALA A 13 8.50 20.28 25.21
CA ALA A 13 8.58 19.59 23.93
C ALA A 13 7.54 18.46 23.82
N SER A 14 7.39 17.62 24.86
CA SER A 14 6.37 16.56 24.88
C SER A 14 4.94 17.13 24.87
N GLN A 15 4.67 18.21 25.60
CA GLN A 15 3.37 18.89 25.57
C GLN A 15 3.09 19.54 24.22
N ALA A 16 4.11 20.16 23.60
CA ALA A 16 3.99 20.74 22.26
C ALA A 16 3.74 19.65 21.21
N HIS A 17 4.45 18.52 21.27
CA HIS A 17 4.22 17.38 20.39
C HIS A 17 2.83 16.78 20.59
N ALA A 18 2.40 16.56 21.83
CA ALA A 18 1.07 16.04 22.13
C ALA A 18 -0.05 16.98 21.66
N ARG A 19 0.13 18.30 21.80
CA ARG A 19 -0.79 19.30 21.24
C ARG A 19 -0.79 19.25 19.72
N TRP A 20 0.39 19.20 19.09
CA TRP A 20 0.51 19.12 17.64
C TRP A 20 -0.14 17.84 17.09
N ASP A 21 0.08 16.67 17.71
CA ASP A 21 -0.57 15.41 17.37
C ASP A 21 -2.08 15.49 17.56
N TYR A 22 -2.55 16.04 18.67
CA TYR A 22 -3.97 16.24 18.94
C TYR A 22 -4.62 17.18 17.91
N GLU A 23 -4.00 18.32 17.63
CA GLU A 23 -4.46 19.28 16.63
C GLU A 23 -4.40 18.70 15.21
N THR A 24 -3.45 17.82 14.92
CA THR A 24 -3.35 17.12 13.62
C THR A 24 -4.43 16.07 13.47
N SER A 25 -4.64 15.25 14.49
CA SER A 25 -5.66 14.21 14.53
C SER A 25 -7.08 14.80 14.50
N MET A 26 -7.30 15.91 15.23
CA MET A 26 -8.59 16.62 15.26
C MET A 26 -8.76 17.60 14.11
N SER A 27 -7.75 17.83 13.27
CA SER A 27 -7.80 18.88 12.24
C SER A 27 -8.91 18.66 11.23
N ILE A 28 -9.25 17.39 10.96
CA ILE A 28 -10.35 17.00 10.07
C ILE A 28 -11.67 17.07 10.84
N LEU A 29 -11.76 16.42 12.01
CA LEU A 29 -13.00 16.30 12.78
C LEU A 29 -13.56 17.63 13.31
N ARG A 30 -12.70 18.62 13.61
CA ARG A 30 -13.14 19.94 14.11
C ARG A 30 -13.50 20.92 13.00
N ASP A 31 -12.96 20.72 11.79
CA ASP A 31 -13.14 21.66 10.69
C ASP A 31 -14.32 21.22 9.81
N LYS A 32 -15.45 21.93 9.94
CA LYS A 32 -16.65 21.67 9.13
C LYS A 32 -16.37 21.76 7.63
N LYS A 33 -15.49 22.66 7.17
CA LYS A 33 -15.15 22.77 5.74
C LYS A 33 -14.38 21.54 5.27
N LYS A 34 -13.46 21.01 6.09
CA LYS A 34 -12.75 19.77 5.75
C LYS A 34 -13.66 18.55 5.82
N LEU A 35 -14.59 18.49 6.77
CA LEU A 35 -15.62 17.45 6.81
C LEU A 35 -16.53 17.51 5.59
N TYR A 36 -16.98 18.70 5.17
CA TYR A 36 -17.74 18.86 3.94
C TYR A 36 -16.93 18.52 2.71
N LEU A 37 -15.66 18.92 2.64
CA LEU A 37 -14.77 18.54 1.54
C LEU A 37 -14.58 17.03 1.48
N LEU A 38 -14.37 16.37 2.62
CA LEU A 38 -14.21 14.93 2.73
C LEU A 38 -15.51 14.19 2.37
N GLY A 39 -16.65 14.73 2.79
CA GLY A 39 -17.98 14.26 2.37
C GLY A 39 -18.19 14.41 0.87
N LEU A 40 -17.89 15.57 0.29
CA LEU A 40 -17.94 15.85 -1.14
C LEU A 40 -17.00 14.91 -1.93
N MET A 41 -15.81 14.68 -1.38
CA MET A 41 -14.80 13.77 -1.89
C MET A 41 -15.25 12.30 -1.84
N ALA A 42 -16.14 11.93 -0.92
CA ALA A 42 -16.77 10.62 -0.88
C ALA A 42 -17.95 10.49 -1.86
N ILE A 43 -18.54 11.60 -2.35
CA ILE A 43 -19.70 11.58 -3.25
C ILE A 43 -19.46 10.73 -4.49
N PRO A 44 -18.34 10.84 -5.25
CA PRO A 44 -18.12 9.99 -6.40
C PRO A 44 -18.16 8.51 -6.04
N ALA A 45 -17.49 8.09 -4.97
CA ALA A 45 -17.47 6.69 -4.53
C ALA A 45 -18.84 6.20 -4.04
N LEU A 46 -19.60 7.05 -3.34
CA LEU A 46 -20.93 6.73 -2.84
C LEU A 46 -21.97 6.69 -3.96
N LEU A 47 -22.00 7.69 -4.85
CA LEU A 47 -22.95 7.76 -5.96
C LEU A 47 -22.72 6.64 -6.97
N THR A 48 -21.46 6.38 -7.34
CA THR A 48 -21.16 5.26 -8.23
C THR A 48 -21.45 3.92 -7.55
N GLY A 49 -21.11 3.75 -6.27
CA GLY A 49 -21.49 2.58 -5.49
C GLY A 49 -23.02 2.37 -5.48
N LEU A 50 -23.79 3.42 -5.20
CA LEU A 50 -25.25 3.38 -5.19
C LEU A 50 -25.85 3.11 -6.57
N ALA A 51 -25.33 3.74 -7.62
CA ALA A 51 -25.81 3.55 -9.00
C ALA A 51 -25.53 2.12 -9.50
N MET A 52 -24.33 1.59 -9.24
CA MET A 52 -23.99 0.21 -9.58
C MET A 52 -24.82 -0.81 -8.81
N ALA A 53 -25.19 -0.47 -7.58
CA ALA A 53 -25.98 -1.35 -6.74
C ALA A 53 -27.49 -1.27 -7.02
N ALA A 54 -27.99 -0.13 -7.48
CA ALA A 54 -29.39 0.06 -7.88
C ALA A 54 -29.78 -0.81 -9.10
N GLY A 55 -28.80 -1.19 -9.94
CA GLY A 55 -28.99 -2.12 -11.06
C GLY A 55 -28.89 -3.60 -10.69
N SER A 56 -28.58 -3.94 -9.43
CA SER A 56 -28.42 -5.33 -8.98
C SER A 56 -29.47 -5.68 -7.92
N GLU A 57 -30.58 -6.29 -8.35
CA GLU A 57 -31.62 -6.77 -7.43
C GLU A 57 -31.04 -7.77 -6.42
N GLY A 58 -31.22 -7.52 -5.12
CA GLY A 58 -30.84 -8.43 -4.03
C GLY A 58 -29.52 -8.16 -3.29
N TYR A 59 -28.69 -7.21 -3.73
CA TYR A 59 -27.38 -6.92 -3.11
C TYR A 59 -27.38 -5.71 -2.15
N LEU A 60 -28.10 -4.63 -2.48
CA LEU A 60 -28.26 -3.49 -1.56
C LEU A 60 -29.16 -3.85 -0.38
N GLY A 61 -28.60 -3.88 0.84
CA GLY A 61 -29.35 -4.13 2.06
C GLY A 61 -29.86 -5.57 2.23
N GLY A 62 -29.50 -6.48 1.32
CA GLY A 62 -29.78 -7.91 1.46
C GLY A 62 -28.93 -8.52 2.57
N TYR A 63 -29.49 -9.47 3.32
CA TYR A 63 -28.80 -10.13 4.45
C TYR A 63 -27.41 -10.66 4.07
N LYS A 64 -27.19 -11.07 2.81
CA LYS A 64 -25.93 -11.56 2.24
C LYS A 64 -24.79 -10.52 2.20
N ALA A 65 -25.09 -9.21 2.11
CA ALA A 65 -24.06 -8.17 2.03
C ALA A 65 -23.34 -7.91 3.37
N TYR A 66 -23.98 -8.29 4.49
CA TYR A 66 -23.47 -8.13 5.85
C TYR A 66 -23.35 -9.46 6.60
N GLN A 67 -23.48 -10.62 5.93
CA GLN A 67 -23.30 -11.89 6.64
C GLN A 67 -21.88 -11.94 7.20
N PRO A 68 -21.71 -12.13 8.51
CA PRO A 68 -20.41 -12.51 9.02
C PRO A 68 -20.10 -13.86 8.38
N ALA A 69 -19.19 -13.89 7.42
CA ALA A 69 -18.59 -15.17 7.07
C ALA A 69 -18.00 -15.71 8.37
N ASN A 70 -18.42 -16.92 8.73
CA ASN A 70 -18.07 -17.61 9.97
C ASN A 70 -16.64 -17.24 10.40
N TYR A 71 -16.50 -16.42 11.44
CA TYR A 71 -15.20 -15.97 11.92
C TYR A 71 -14.81 -16.83 13.10
N ASP A 72 -13.65 -17.45 12.98
CA ASP A 72 -12.99 -18.12 14.08
C ASP A 72 -12.16 -17.08 14.85
N PRO A 73 -12.21 -17.03 16.21
CA PRO A 73 -11.31 -16.22 17.01
C PRO A 73 -9.83 -16.36 16.59
N PHE A 74 -9.42 -17.54 16.14
CA PHE A 74 -8.09 -17.78 15.59
C PHE A 74 -7.77 -16.89 14.38
N ILE A 75 -8.69 -16.79 13.40
CA ILE A 75 -8.47 -15.99 12.19
C ILE A 75 -8.41 -14.50 12.53
N PHE A 76 -9.17 -14.04 13.53
CA PHE A 76 -9.07 -12.66 14.02
C PHE A 76 -7.70 -12.36 14.66
N VAL A 77 -7.17 -13.27 15.47
CA VAL A 77 -5.80 -13.13 16.04
C VAL A 77 -4.74 -13.15 14.93
N VAL A 78 -4.89 -14.04 13.94
CA VAL A 78 -4.03 -14.08 12.76
C VAL A 78 -4.10 -12.75 12.00
N SER A 79 -5.28 -12.15 11.85
CA SER A 79 -5.41 -10.86 11.15
C SER A 79 -4.73 -9.72 11.90
N ILE A 80 -4.75 -9.71 13.24
CA ILE A 80 -3.96 -8.76 14.04
C ILE A 80 -2.46 -8.96 13.79
N ALA A 81 -1.97 -10.20 13.77
CA ALA A 81 -0.56 -10.49 13.53
C ALA A 81 -0.12 -10.10 12.11
N VAL A 82 -0.93 -10.40 11.09
CA VAL A 82 -0.72 -9.98 9.70
C VAL A 82 -0.73 -8.46 9.60
N GLY A 83 -1.70 -7.79 10.25
CA GLY A 83 -1.78 -6.35 10.34
C GLY A 83 -0.54 -5.73 10.99
N LEU A 84 -0.02 -6.32 12.06
CA LEU A 84 1.22 -5.90 12.72
C LEU A 84 2.41 -6.01 11.79
N GLY A 85 2.60 -7.15 11.12
CA GLY A 85 3.68 -7.35 10.15
C GLY A 85 3.63 -6.36 8.99
N ALA A 86 2.45 -6.21 8.38
CA ALA A 86 2.23 -5.24 7.31
C ALA A 86 2.38 -3.79 7.79
N GLY A 87 2.01 -3.52 9.05
CA GLY A 87 2.23 -2.26 9.72
C GLY A 87 3.71 -1.93 9.87
N LEU A 88 4.52 -2.87 10.36
CA LEU A 88 5.98 -2.71 10.50
C LEU A 88 6.62 -2.42 9.14
N ILE A 89 6.25 -3.18 8.10
CA ILE A 89 6.72 -2.96 6.72
C ILE A 89 6.37 -1.55 6.26
N THR A 90 5.09 -1.16 6.40
CA THR A 90 4.65 0.17 5.96
C THR A 90 5.34 1.28 6.76
N GLY A 91 5.53 1.11 8.07
CA GLY A 91 6.20 2.10 8.91
C GLY A 91 7.67 2.26 8.53
N CYS A 92 8.36 1.16 8.23
CA CYS A 92 9.76 1.21 7.82
C CYS A 92 9.97 1.79 6.42
N ILE A 93 9.07 1.48 5.49
CA ILE A 93 9.33 1.70 4.05
C ILE A 93 8.53 2.89 3.52
N GLY A 94 7.35 3.15 4.08
CA GLY A 94 6.38 4.12 3.56
C GLY A 94 5.54 3.61 2.39
N ALA A 95 5.89 2.48 1.77
CA ALA A 95 5.08 1.82 0.76
C ALA A 95 4.04 0.92 1.46
N GLY A 96 2.74 1.16 1.21
CA GLY A 96 1.64 0.44 1.86
C GLY A 96 1.83 -1.08 1.82
N GLY A 97 1.93 -1.72 2.98
CA GLY A 97 2.22 -3.16 3.15
C GLY A 97 1.11 -4.11 2.67
N GLY A 98 0.12 -3.64 1.89
CA GLY A 98 -0.98 -4.45 1.36
C GLY A 98 -0.52 -5.62 0.49
N PHE A 99 0.64 -5.47 -0.19
CA PHE A 99 1.18 -6.53 -1.05
C PHE A 99 1.51 -7.84 -0.33
N ILE A 100 1.62 -7.82 1.00
CA ILE A 100 1.75 -9.04 1.81
C ILE A 100 0.43 -9.48 2.46
N ILE A 101 -0.53 -8.57 2.65
CA ILE A 101 -1.77 -8.84 3.39
C ILE A 101 -2.64 -9.82 2.62
N THR A 102 -2.90 -9.55 1.34
CA THR A 102 -3.74 -10.42 0.52
C THR A 102 -3.17 -11.85 0.40
N PRO A 103 -1.87 -12.07 0.08
CA PRO A 103 -1.27 -13.40 0.15
C PRO A 103 -1.35 -14.07 1.52
N ALA A 104 -1.18 -13.32 2.62
CA ALA A 104 -1.28 -13.85 3.97
C ALA A 104 -2.70 -14.31 4.31
N LEU A 105 -3.72 -13.49 4.00
CA LEU A 105 -5.12 -13.84 4.21
C LEU A 105 -5.55 -15.03 3.36
N MET A 106 -5.13 -15.08 2.09
CA MET A 106 -5.39 -16.22 1.22
C MET A 106 -4.73 -17.51 1.73
N SER A 107 -3.52 -17.41 2.28
CA SER A 107 -2.84 -18.54 2.92
C SER A 107 -3.54 -18.99 4.21
N ALA A 108 -4.22 -18.07 4.89
CA ALA A 108 -5.07 -18.37 6.05
C ALA A 108 -6.45 -18.92 5.67
N GLY A 109 -6.70 -19.21 4.39
CA GLY A 109 -7.95 -19.81 3.90
C GLY A 109 -9.04 -18.81 3.49
N VAL A 110 -8.75 -17.50 3.51
CA VAL A 110 -9.69 -16.48 3.01
C VAL A 110 -9.71 -16.53 1.48
N LYS A 111 -10.90 -16.57 0.85
CA LYS A 111 -11.01 -16.53 -0.61
C LYS A 111 -10.36 -15.26 -1.17
N GLY A 112 -9.73 -15.34 -2.34
CA GLY A 112 -8.95 -14.25 -2.93
C GLY A 112 -9.72 -12.94 -3.03
N ILE A 113 -10.94 -12.99 -3.57
CA ILE A 113 -11.79 -11.79 -3.69
C ILE A 113 -12.09 -11.12 -2.34
N LEU A 114 -12.26 -11.93 -1.28
CA LEU A 114 -12.53 -11.46 0.08
C LEU A 114 -11.28 -10.87 0.72
N ALA A 115 -10.12 -11.49 0.49
CA ALA A 115 -8.83 -10.97 0.94
C ALA A 115 -8.55 -9.60 0.30
N VAL A 116 -8.75 -9.48 -1.01
CA VAL A 116 -8.58 -8.25 -1.80
C VAL A 116 -9.49 -7.12 -1.30
N GLY A 117 -10.80 -7.39 -1.15
CA GLY A 117 -11.76 -6.40 -0.67
C GLY A 117 -11.47 -5.94 0.77
N THR A 118 -11.09 -6.88 1.63
CA THR A 118 -10.76 -6.60 3.04
C THR A 118 -9.48 -5.77 3.17
N ASP A 119 -8.46 -6.07 2.37
CA ASP A 119 -7.20 -5.33 2.31
C ASP A 119 -7.41 -3.89 1.78
N LEU A 120 -8.22 -3.70 0.73
CA LEU A 120 -8.55 -2.36 0.23
C LEU A 120 -9.24 -1.50 1.29
N PHE A 121 -10.17 -2.09 2.06
CA PHE A 121 -10.84 -1.38 3.14
C PHE A 121 -9.86 -1.02 4.28
N HIS A 122 -8.97 -1.94 4.63
CA HIS A 122 -7.90 -1.70 5.61
C HIS A 122 -6.99 -0.54 5.19
N ILE A 123 -6.51 -0.55 3.95
CA ILE A 123 -5.63 0.50 3.41
C ILE A 123 -6.37 1.83 3.30
N PHE A 124 -7.63 1.83 2.85
CA PHE A 124 -8.48 3.01 2.82
C PHE A 124 -8.58 3.68 4.19
N ALA A 125 -8.95 2.91 5.23
CA ALA A 125 -9.07 3.42 6.59
C ALA A 125 -7.73 3.99 7.12
N LYS A 126 -6.62 3.33 6.79
CA LYS A 126 -5.27 3.77 7.14
C LYS A 126 -4.84 5.05 6.41
N ALA A 127 -5.16 5.19 5.13
CA ALA A 127 -4.79 6.34 4.31
C ALA A 127 -5.48 7.64 4.78
N ILE A 128 -6.70 7.54 5.32
CA ILE A 128 -7.41 8.68 5.96
C ILE A 128 -6.56 9.26 7.10
N MET A 129 -5.99 8.42 7.95
CA MET A 129 -5.14 8.86 9.06
C MET A 129 -3.82 9.47 8.57
N GLY A 130 -3.20 8.89 7.54
CA GLY A 130 -1.92 9.36 6.99
C GLY A 130 -2.00 10.70 6.24
N THR A 131 -3.08 10.95 5.48
CA THR A 131 -3.21 12.18 4.65
C THR A 131 -3.25 13.45 5.50
N ALA A 132 -3.86 13.40 6.69
CA ALA A 132 -3.92 14.54 7.59
C ALA A 132 -2.53 15.07 7.96
N VAL A 133 -1.56 14.17 8.12
CA VAL A 133 -0.17 14.49 8.48
C VAL A 133 0.59 15.03 7.26
N HIS A 134 0.57 14.32 6.14
CA HIS A 134 1.34 14.73 4.95
C HIS A 134 0.83 16.02 4.29
N ARG A 135 -0.47 16.32 4.41
CA ARG A 135 -1.01 17.61 3.95
C ARG A 135 -0.49 18.79 4.76
N LYS A 136 -0.21 18.61 6.07
CA LYS A 136 0.42 19.66 6.89
C LYS A 136 1.89 19.89 6.54
N LEU A 137 2.55 18.89 5.94
CA LEU A 137 3.94 18.96 5.52
C LEU A 137 4.15 19.62 4.15
N GLY A 138 3.08 20.04 3.44
CA GLY A 138 3.18 20.71 2.13
C GLY A 138 3.48 19.79 0.95
N ASN A 139 3.77 18.51 1.18
CA ASN A 139 4.27 17.56 0.17
C ASN A 139 3.18 16.96 -0.76
N VAL A 140 2.04 17.63 -0.96
CA VAL A 140 0.88 17.05 -1.66
C VAL A 140 0.56 17.84 -2.93
N SER A 141 0.75 17.24 -4.10
CA SER A 141 0.32 17.81 -5.37
C SER A 141 -1.10 17.37 -5.71
N VAL A 142 -2.07 18.26 -5.45
CA VAL A 142 -3.50 17.99 -5.72
C VAL A 142 -3.76 17.76 -7.21
N SER A 143 -3.07 18.50 -8.08
CA SER A 143 -3.23 18.37 -9.54
C SER A 143 -2.78 17.00 -10.06
N LEU A 144 -1.64 16.49 -9.57
CA LEU A 144 -1.18 15.14 -9.89
C LEU A 144 -2.17 14.09 -9.37
N ALA A 145 -2.65 14.24 -8.12
CA ALA A 145 -3.63 13.35 -7.55
C ALA A 145 -4.91 13.31 -8.40
N ILE A 146 -5.50 14.45 -8.77
CA ILE A 146 -6.74 14.50 -9.56
C ILE A 146 -6.56 13.80 -10.91
N ALA A 147 -5.48 14.10 -11.65
CA ALA A 147 -5.26 13.48 -12.96
C ALA A 147 -5.06 11.97 -12.85
N PHE A 148 -4.34 11.52 -11.82
CA PHE A 148 -4.20 10.10 -11.53
C PHE A 148 -5.56 9.46 -11.19
N LEU A 149 -6.38 10.15 -10.40
CA LEU A 149 -7.69 9.66 -9.97
C LEU A 149 -8.64 9.43 -11.14
N VAL A 150 -8.68 10.36 -12.09
CA VAL A 150 -9.49 10.24 -13.32
C VAL A 150 -9.21 8.92 -14.04
N GLY A 151 -7.94 8.58 -14.24
CA GLY A 151 -7.56 7.31 -14.86
C GLY A 151 -7.81 6.11 -13.96
N SER A 152 -7.45 6.22 -12.68
CA SER A 152 -7.59 5.13 -11.72
C SER A 152 -9.04 4.70 -11.50
N GLY A 153 -10.02 5.59 -11.65
CA GLY A 153 -11.43 5.23 -11.58
C GLY A 153 -11.80 4.19 -12.64
N ALA A 154 -11.38 4.39 -13.89
CA ALA A 154 -11.57 3.43 -14.97
C ALA A 154 -10.83 2.12 -14.70
N GLY A 155 -9.59 2.21 -14.20
CA GLY A 155 -8.81 1.04 -13.79
C GLY A 155 -9.49 0.21 -12.71
N VAL A 156 -9.95 0.87 -11.63
CA VAL A 156 -10.62 0.23 -10.49
C VAL A 156 -11.91 -0.46 -10.93
N MET A 157 -12.72 0.20 -11.77
CA MET A 157 -13.94 -0.41 -12.31
C MET A 157 -13.62 -1.64 -13.15
N GLY A 158 -12.63 -1.56 -14.05
CA GLY A 158 -12.22 -2.69 -14.87
C GLY A 158 -11.68 -3.86 -14.04
N GLY A 159 -10.78 -3.59 -13.09
CA GLY A 159 -10.17 -4.62 -12.24
C GLY A 159 -11.17 -5.29 -11.30
N GLY A 160 -12.03 -4.50 -10.67
CA GLY A 160 -13.10 -5.01 -9.79
C GLY A 160 -14.14 -5.83 -10.56
N PHE A 161 -14.58 -5.34 -11.71
CA PHE A 161 -15.52 -6.06 -12.58
C PHE A 161 -14.96 -7.42 -13.02
N ILE A 162 -13.73 -7.47 -13.53
CA ILE A 162 -13.10 -8.72 -13.95
C ILE A 162 -12.99 -9.69 -12.78
N ASN A 163 -12.52 -9.22 -11.63
CA ASN A 163 -12.32 -10.10 -10.47
C ASN A 163 -13.64 -10.71 -9.99
N ARG A 164 -14.71 -9.91 -9.94
CA ARG A 164 -16.06 -10.39 -9.60
C ARG A 164 -16.62 -11.34 -10.65
N ALA A 165 -16.51 -11.00 -11.94
CA ALA A 165 -17.02 -11.85 -13.02
C ALA A 165 -16.35 -13.23 -13.00
N LEU A 166 -15.03 -13.29 -12.74
CA LEU A 166 -14.32 -14.55 -12.58
C LEU A 166 -14.79 -15.31 -11.33
N TYR A 167 -15.04 -14.63 -10.22
CA TYR A 167 -15.51 -15.26 -8.98
C TYR A 167 -16.93 -15.85 -9.10
N GLU A 168 -17.83 -15.13 -9.76
CA GLU A 168 -19.20 -15.58 -10.04
C GLU A 168 -19.21 -16.81 -10.97
N HIS A 169 -18.27 -16.87 -11.91
CA HIS A 169 -18.10 -18.04 -12.78
C HIS A 169 -17.49 -19.23 -12.02
N ASN A 170 -16.35 -19.01 -11.34
CA ASN A 170 -15.71 -20.01 -10.50
C ASN A 170 -14.79 -19.34 -9.45
N PRO A 171 -15.03 -19.53 -8.14
CA PRO A 171 -14.18 -18.98 -7.09
C PRO A 171 -12.70 -19.37 -7.19
N VAL A 172 -12.39 -20.59 -7.64
CA VAL A 172 -11.01 -21.07 -7.85
C VAL A 172 -10.34 -20.32 -9.00
N LEU A 173 -11.08 -19.98 -10.04
CA LEU A 173 -10.57 -19.22 -11.18
C LEU A 173 -10.19 -17.79 -10.77
N SER A 174 -11.00 -17.13 -9.94
CA SER A 174 -10.64 -15.83 -9.34
C SER A 174 -9.38 -15.93 -8.48
N ASP A 175 -9.28 -16.94 -7.60
CA ASP A 175 -8.07 -17.19 -6.79
C ASP A 175 -6.82 -17.40 -7.66
N LEU A 176 -6.94 -18.19 -8.73
CA LEU A 176 -5.87 -18.45 -9.69
C LEU A 176 -5.46 -17.16 -10.40
N PHE A 177 -6.42 -16.40 -10.91
CA PHE A 177 -6.18 -15.13 -11.59
C PHE A 177 -5.44 -14.13 -10.71
N ILE A 178 -5.92 -13.92 -9.48
CA ILE A 178 -5.25 -13.06 -8.50
C ILE A 178 -3.82 -13.57 -8.25
N SER A 179 -3.63 -14.88 -8.04
CA SER A 179 -2.31 -15.46 -7.76
C SER A 179 -1.35 -15.29 -8.93
N VAL A 180 -1.80 -15.43 -10.18
CA VAL A 180 -0.97 -15.20 -11.38
C VAL A 180 -0.56 -13.73 -11.47
N VAL A 181 -1.49 -12.80 -11.29
CA VAL A 181 -1.19 -11.36 -11.29
C VAL A 181 -0.17 -11.01 -10.21
N TYR A 182 -0.33 -11.57 -9.01
CA TYR A 182 0.63 -11.43 -7.92
C TYR A 182 2.01 -11.98 -8.27
N VAL A 183 2.09 -13.17 -8.85
CA VAL A 183 3.36 -13.80 -9.23
C VAL A 183 4.09 -12.98 -10.27
N VAL A 184 3.38 -12.47 -11.28
CA VAL A 184 3.98 -11.63 -12.32
C VAL A 184 4.46 -10.30 -11.74
N LEU A 185 3.60 -9.59 -11.00
CA LEU A 185 3.93 -8.25 -10.50
C LEU A 185 4.93 -8.26 -9.35
N LEU A 186 4.74 -9.10 -8.33
CA LEU A 186 5.69 -9.22 -7.22
C LEU A 186 6.99 -9.90 -7.67
N GLY A 187 6.94 -10.81 -8.65
CA GLY A 187 8.14 -11.36 -9.27
C GLY A 187 8.97 -10.25 -9.90
N PHE A 188 8.39 -9.52 -10.85
CA PHE A 188 9.07 -8.39 -11.51
C PHE A 188 9.63 -7.38 -10.49
N LEU A 189 8.78 -6.88 -9.59
CA LEU A 189 9.17 -5.83 -8.65
C LEU A 189 10.12 -6.33 -7.56
N GLY A 190 9.97 -7.58 -7.11
CA GLY A 190 10.83 -8.20 -6.11
C GLY A 190 12.23 -8.46 -6.65
N PHE A 191 12.35 -9.01 -7.85
CA PHE A 191 13.66 -9.20 -8.51
C PHE A 191 14.31 -7.86 -8.85
N TYR A 192 13.53 -6.88 -9.34
CA TYR A 192 14.04 -5.53 -9.60
C TYR A 192 14.56 -4.86 -8.32
N ALA A 193 13.78 -4.87 -7.24
CA ALA A 193 14.17 -4.29 -5.95
C ALA A 193 15.39 -5.01 -5.34
N MET A 194 15.48 -6.32 -5.49
CA MET A 194 16.64 -7.10 -5.03
C MET A 194 17.89 -6.75 -5.83
N PHE A 195 17.77 -6.63 -7.16
CA PHE A 195 18.88 -6.23 -8.01
C PHE A 195 19.38 -4.82 -7.66
N ASP A 196 18.47 -3.86 -7.46
CA ASP A 196 18.78 -2.50 -7.03
C ASP A 196 19.52 -2.50 -5.67
N PHE A 197 19.00 -3.24 -4.68
CA PHE A 197 19.65 -3.41 -3.38
C PHE A 197 21.08 -3.99 -3.50
N LEU A 198 21.26 -5.06 -4.29
CA LEU A 198 22.57 -5.70 -4.46
C LEU A 198 23.59 -4.79 -5.17
N LYS A 199 23.13 -3.96 -6.10
CA LYS A 199 23.95 -2.96 -6.79
C LYS A 199 24.37 -1.86 -5.81
N LEU A 200 23.44 -1.30 -5.06
CA LEU A 200 23.69 -0.21 -4.13
C LEU A 200 24.49 -0.62 -2.90
N ARG A 201 24.37 -1.88 -2.46
CA ARG A 201 25.22 -2.44 -1.39
C ARG A 201 26.71 -2.39 -1.74
N LYS A 202 27.05 -2.40 -3.04
CA LYS A 202 28.44 -2.32 -3.53
C LYS A 202 28.91 -0.89 -3.80
N ALA A 203 28.01 0.10 -3.80
CA ALA A 203 28.34 1.48 -4.07
C ALA A 203 28.87 2.19 -2.81
N PRO A 204 29.94 3.00 -2.90
CA PRO A 204 30.40 3.81 -1.78
C PRO A 204 29.45 5.00 -1.56
N GLY A 205 28.64 4.96 -0.51
CA GLY A 205 27.75 6.06 -0.12
C GLY A 205 26.64 5.63 0.84
N ASP A 206 26.11 6.57 1.62
CA ASP A 206 24.90 6.33 2.40
C ASP A 206 23.68 6.39 1.47
N VAL A 207 22.93 5.29 1.41
CA VAL A 207 21.73 5.18 0.58
C VAL A 207 20.51 5.29 1.48
N GLY A 208 19.68 6.30 1.20
CA GLY A 208 18.49 6.61 1.98
C GLY A 208 17.50 5.45 2.09
N ALA A 209 16.65 5.48 3.12
CA ALA A 209 15.78 4.36 3.48
C ALA A 209 14.62 4.12 2.49
N HIS A 210 14.27 5.12 1.69
CA HIS A 210 13.15 5.01 0.75
C HIS A 210 13.62 4.42 -0.59
N HIS A 211 12.84 3.48 -1.13
CA HIS A 211 12.91 3.16 -2.55
C HIS A 211 12.75 4.47 -3.33
N GLY A 212 13.49 4.69 -4.41
CA GLY A 212 13.39 5.91 -5.23
C GLY A 212 14.46 6.98 -5.00
N GLU A 213 15.02 7.12 -3.80
CA GLU A 213 16.02 8.17 -3.53
C GLU A 213 17.35 7.97 -4.29
N SER A 214 17.67 6.73 -4.70
CA SER A 214 18.96 6.45 -5.37
C SER A 214 18.92 6.56 -6.89
N ALA A 215 17.74 6.57 -7.52
CA ALA A 215 17.68 6.60 -8.99
C ALA A 215 18.02 7.97 -9.58
N HIS A 216 17.97 9.05 -8.78
CA HIS A 216 18.43 10.35 -9.24
C HIS A 216 19.97 10.45 -9.34
N GLY A 217 20.71 9.53 -8.72
CA GLY A 217 22.18 9.51 -8.81
C GLY A 217 22.73 8.83 -10.08
N ASP A 218 22.06 7.79 -10.57
CA ASP A 218 22.57 6.96 -11.69
C ASP A 218 22.14 7.47 -13.08
N GLU A 219 20.97 8.12 -13.21
CA GLU A 219 20.52 8.63 -14.51
C GLU A 219 21.30 9.88 -14.96
N ALA A 220 21.76 10.70 -14.02
CA ALA A 220 22.68 11.81 -14.28
C ALA A 220 24.07 11.35 -14.74
N ALA A 221 24.48 10.12 -14.38
CA ALA A 221 25.77 9.55 -14.73
C ALA A 221 25.79 8.82 -16.10
N SER A 222 24.62 8.44 -16.64
CA SER A 222 24.50 7.58 -17.82
C SER A 222 24.38 8.30 -19.18
N GLY A 223 24.13 9.62 -19.21
CA GLY A 223 23.97 10.36 -20.47
C GLY A 223 22.79 9.93 -21.37
N LYS A 224 21.89 9.06 -20.89
CA LYS A 224 20.67 8.65 -21.60
C LYS A 224 19.49 9.47 -21.10
N VAL A 225 18.67 9.98 -22.03
CA VAL A 225 17.42 10.67 -21.68
C VAL A 225 16.49 9.67 -21.00
N GLY A 226 16.35 9.80 -19.67
CA GLY A 226 15.49 8.94 -18.86
C GLY A 226 14.03 8.97 -19.32
N MET A 227 13.29 7.89 -19.03
CA MET A 227 11.85 7.81 -19.33
C MET A 227 11.07 9.05 -18.86
N PRO A 228 11.33 9.62 -17.66
CA PRO A 228 10.65 10.84 -17.23
C PRO A 228 10.87 12.03 -18.17
N ALA A 229 12.09 12.25 -18.64
CA ALA A 229 12.40 13.36 -19.54
C ALA A 229 11.69 13.22 -20.88
N ARG A 230 11.52 11.98 -21.39
CA ARG A 230 10.77 11.71 -22.64
C ARG A 230 9.28 12.03 -22.49
N LEU A 231 8.67 11.65 -21.36
CA LEU A 231 7.25 11.92 -21.09
C LEU A 231 7.00 13.41 -20.82
N GLN A 232 7.90 14.08 -20.10
CA GLN A 232 7.81 15.51 -19.79
C GLN A 232 8.10 16.40 -21.02
N ALA A 233 8.82 15.90 -22.02
CA ALA A 233 9.06 16.63 -23.27
C ALA A 233 7.78 16.80 -24.13
N ALA A 234 6.79 15.94 -23.94
CA ALA A 234 5.52 16.04 -24.66
C ALA A 234 4.71 17.24 -24.16
N LYS A 235 4.35 18.15 -25.08
CA LYS A 235 3.57 19.37 -24.77
C LYS A 235 2.08 19.18 -25.04
N ILE A 236 1.51 18.07 -24.56
CA ILE A 236 0.09 17.78 -24.74
C ILE A 236 -0.70 18.42 -23.59
N PRO A 237 -1.60 19.39 -23.84
CA PRO A 237 -2.43 19.99 -22.80
C PRO A 237 -3.56 19.02 -22.35
N PRO A 238 -4.02 19.08 -21.08
CA PRO A 238 -3.56 19.96 -20.02
C PRO A 238 -2.24 19.49 -19.38
N LEU A 239 -1.34 20.44 -19.14
CA LEU A 239 -0.05 20.21 -18.50
C LEU A 239 -0.17 20.46 -16.99
N ILE A 240 0.35 19.53 -16.19
CA ILE A 240 0.39 19.63 -14.74
C ILE A 240 1.78 20.07 -14.33
N THR A 241 1.86 21.15 -13.57
CA THR A 241 3.10 21.60 -12.91
C THR A 241 3.21 20.95 -11.53
N PHE A 242 4.40 20.49 -11.16
CA PHE A 242 4.71 19.90 -9.86
C PHE A 242 6.16 20.18 -9.45
N ASP A 243 6.49 19.90 -8.18
CA ASP A 243 7.83 20.12 -7.61
C ASP A 243 8.34 21.57 -7.73
N GLU A 244 7.45 22.56 -7.65
CA GLU A 244 7.80 23.99 -7.73
C GLU A 244 8.75 24.43 -6.60
N ASP A 245 8.63 23.79 -5.43
CA ASP A 245 9.48 24.05 -4.27
C ASP A 245 10.90 23.48 -4.42
N LEU A 246 11.12 22.56 -5.38
CA LEU A 246 12.40 21.88 -5.60
C LEU A 246 13.11 22.37 -6.86
N VAL A 247 12.36 22.76 -7.90
CA VAL A 247 12.92 23.22 -9.18
C VAL A 247 12.28 24.56 -9.56
N PRO A 248 13.08 25.63 -9.79
CA PRO A 248 12.55 26.92 -10.21
C PRO A 248 11.68 26.80 -11.46
N GLY A 249 10.39 27.15 -11.35
CA GLY A 249 9.42 27.05 -12.45
C GLY A 249 8.68 25.71 -12.58
N GLY A 250 9.01 24.73 -11.72
CA GLY A 250 8.36 23.43 -11.63
C GLY A 250 8.61 22.51 -12.83
N LYS A 251 8.51 21.19 -12.61
CA LYS A 251 8.46 20.21 -13.69
C LYS A 251 7.05 20.14 -14.26
N LYS A 252 6.93 19.84 -15.55
CA LYS A 252 5.64 19.75 -16.25
C LYS A 252 5.44 18.37 -16.85
N ILE A 253 4.25 17.82 -16.71
CA ILE A 253 3.88 16.55 -17.34
C ILE A 253 2.44 16.61 -17.88
N PRO A 254 2.17 16.04 -19.07
CA PRO A 254 0.81 15.90 -19.56
C PRO A 254 -0.07 15.09 -18.60
N ALA A 255 -1.25 15.61 -18.28
CA ALA A 255 -2.23 14.93 -17.43
C ALA A 255 -2.62 13.55 -17.97
N LEU A 256 -2.60 13.37 -19.29
CA LEU A 256 -2.90 12.10 -19.96
C LEU A 256 -1.98 10.96 -19.49
N PHE A 257 -0.68 11.19 -19.38
CA PHE A 257 0.24 10.14 -18.93
C PHE A 257 0.03 9.79 -17.46
N VAL A 258 -0.26 10.80 -16.64
CA VAL A 258 -0.61 10.60 -15.22
C VAL A 258 -1.90 9.78 -15.11
N ALA A 259 -2.90 10.06 -15.94
CA ALA A 259 -4.15 9.31 -15.98
C ALA A 259 -3.95 7.88 -16.48
N ILE A 260 -3.17 7.64 -17.54
CA ILE A 260 -2.86 6.28 -18.03
C ILE A 260 -2.19 5.46 -16.92
N CYS A 261 -1.20 6.05 -16.25
CA CYS A 261 -0.57 5.43 -15.08
C CYS A 261 -1.58 5.15 -13.98
N GLY A 262 -2.47 6.10 -13.71
CA GLY A 262 -3.60 5.95 -12.79
C GLY A 262 -4.47 4.75 -13.14
N ALA A 263 -4.83 4.57 -14.41
CA ALA A 263 -5.66 3.44 -14.85
C ALA A 263 -4.97 2.09 -14.62
N ILE A 264 -3.68 1.98 -14.94
CA ILE A 264 -2.90 0.75 -14.72
C ILE A 264 -2.83 0.44 -13.21
N VAL A 265 -2.53 1.44 -12.39
CA VAL A 265 -2.43 1.27 -10.93
C VAL A 265 -3.79 0.96 -10.33
N GLY A 266 -4.85 1.66 -10.74
CA GLY A 266 -6.21 1.40 -10.26
C GLY A 266 -6.68 -0.01 -10.60
N PHE A 267 -6.37 -0.49 -11.80
CA PHE A 267 -6.65 -1.85 -12.24
C PHE A 267 -5.92 -2.89 -11.38
N ALA A 268 -4.61 -2.73 -11.22
CA ALA A 268 -3.80 -3.62 -10.38
C ALA A 268 -4.24 -3.56 -8.90
N ALA A 269 -4.53 -2.37 -8.37
CA ALA A 269 -4.99 -2.17 -7.01
C ALA A 269 -6.32 -2.88 -6.75
N ALA A 270 -7.27 -2.77 -7.67
CA ALA A 270 -8.57 -3.43 -7.54
C ALA A 270 -8.45 -4.96 -7.63
N ILE A 271 -7.55 -5.52 -8.44
CA ILE A 271 -7.36 -6.99 -8.51
C ILE A 271 -6.59 -7.51 -7.31
N MET A 272 -5.55 -6.80 -6.89
CA MET A 272 -4.59 -7.32 -5.91
C MET A 272 -4.93 -6.96 -4.47
N GLY A 273 -5.68 -5.89 -4.23
CA GLY A 273 -6.02 -5.43 -2.88
C GLY A 273 -5.02 -4.43 -2.28
N VAL A 274 -3.91 -4.17 -2.97
CA VAL A 274 -2.73 -3.45 -2.43
C VAL A 274 -2.94 -1.92 -2.33
N GLY A 275 -4.15 -1.41 -2.65
CA GLY A 275 -4.48 0.02 -2.53
C GLY A 275 -3.65 0.94 -3.42
N GLY A 276 -2.94 0.42 -4.41
CA GLY A 276 -2.20 1.20 -5.42
C GLY A 276 -0.83 1.70 -4.98
N GLY A 277 -0.64 2.12 -3.72
CA GLY A 277 0.56 2.83 -3.28
C GLY A 277 1.89 2.11 -3.51
N PHE A 278 1.90 0.78 -3.38
CA PHE A 278 3.06 -0.05 -3.71
C PHE A 278 3.54 0.11 -5.17
N LEU A 279 2.61 0.31 -6.10
CA LEU A 279 2.88 0.49 -7.52
C LEU A 279 2.92 1.98 -7.92
N THR A 280 2.16 2.84 -7.25
CA THR A 280 2.17 4.29 -7.50
C THR A 280 3.54 4.87 -7.27
N PHE A 281 4.20 4.49 -6.17
CA PHE A 281 5.50 5.05 -5.82
C PHE A 281 6.54 4.86 -6.94
N PRO A 282 6.85 3.64 -7.42
CA PRO A 282 7.82 3.46 -8.50
C PRO A 282 7.36 4.11 -9.80
N ILE A 283 6.06 4.20 -10.07
CA ILE A 283 5.56 4.89 -11.27
C ILE A 283 5.78 6.40 -11.17
N PHE A 284 5.47 7.02 -10.05
CA PHE A 284 5.67 8.46 -9.85
C PHE A 284 7.15 8.83 -9.92
N VAL A 285 8.02 8.07 -9.25
CA VAL A 285 9.45 8.40 -9.20
C VAL A 285 10.17 8.00 -10.49
N TYR A 286 10.04 6.75 -10.95
CA TYR A 286 10.85 6.23 -12.06
C TYR A 286 10.25 6.47 -13.44
N ILE A 287 8.92 6.54 -13.57
CA ILE A 287 8.26 6.76 -14.87
C ILE A 287 7.96 8.23 -15.08
N LEU A 288 7.30 8.88 -14.10
CA LEU A 288 6.84 10.26 -14.24
C LEU A 288 7.88 11.30 -13.78
N GLY A 289 8.88 10.91 -12.99
CA GLY A 289 9.94 11.79 -12.49
C GLY A 289 9.51 12.79 -11.42
N VAL A 290 8.46 12.45 -10.68
CA VAL A 290 7.98 13.18 -9.50
C VAL A 290 8.95 12.96 -8.35
N SER A 291 9.28 14.01 -7.62
CA SER A 291 10.17 13.89 -6.45
C SER A 291 9.63 12.89 -5.42
N SER A 292 10.52 12.26 -4.66
CA SER A 292 10.13 11.30 -3.63
C SER A 292 9.23 11.94 -2.55
N PHE A 293 9.52 13.18 -2.14
CA PHE A 293 8.70 13.90 -1.16
C PHE A 293 7.27 14.16 -1.65
N THR A 294 7.11 14.72 -2.85
CA THR A 294 5.80 14.94 -3.47
C THR A 294 5.08 13.63 -3.74
N THR A 295 5.81 12.58 -4.11
CA THR A 295 5.25 11.25 -4.35
C THR A 295 4.59 10.68 -3.11
N VAL A 296 5.28 10.66 -1.96
CA VAL A 296 4.72 10.09 -0.72
C VAL A 296 3.42 10.80 -0.32
N GLY A 297 3.40 12.14 -0.33
CA GLY A 297 2.21 12.89 0.06
C GLY A 297 1.06 12.74 -0.94
N THR A 298 1.36 12.80 -2.24
CA THR A 298 0.36 12.67 -3.32
C THR A 298 -0.21 11.25 -3.39
N ASP A 299 0.62 10.24 -3.15
CA ASP A 299 0.20 8.84 -3.12
C ASP A 299 -0.80 8.58 -1.99
N ILE A 300 -0.49 8.99 -0.76
CA ILE A 300 -1.40 8.79 0.38
C ILE A 300 -2.76 9.49 0.14
N LEU A 301 -2.74 10.70 -0.45
CA LEU A 301 -3.98 11.39 -0.82
C LEU A 301 -4.78 10.57 -1.84
N GLN A 302 -4.16 10.11 -2.93
CA GLN A 302 -4.89 9.40 -3.98
C GLN A 302 -5.36 8.01 -3.53
N ILE A 303 -4.64 7.33 -2.63
CA ILE A 303 -5.06 6.05 -2.01
C ILE A 303 -6.43 6.16 -1.33
N ILE A 304 -6.73 7.28 -0.64
CA ILE A 304 -8.04 7.49 -0.02
C ILE A 304 -9.16 7.31 -1.05
N PHE A 305 -8.96 7.84 -2.25
CA PHE A 305 -9.96 7.81 -3.30
C PHE A 305 -9.95 6.50 -4.07
N THR A 306 -8.78 6.00 -4.44
CA THR A 306 -8.68 4.76 -5.24
C THR A 306 -9.06 3.55 -4.42
N ALA A 307 -8.47 3.36 -3.24
CA ALA A 307 -8.82 2.26 -2.35
C ALA A 307 -10.20 2.45 -1.72
N GLY A 308 -10.62 3.69 -1.43
CA GLY A 308 -11.97 3.98 -0.96
C GLY A 308 -13.03 3.65 -2.00
N PHE A 309 -12.86 4.11 -3.25
CA PHE A 309 -13.75 3.77 -4.35
C PHE A 309 -13.74 2.28 -4.65
N ALA A 310 -12.58 1.63 -4.72
CA ALA A 310 -12.48 0.19 -4.97
C ALA A 310 -13.15 -0.61 -3.84
N SER A 311 -12.80 -0.34 -2.58
CA SER A 311 -13.39 -1.05 -1.44
C SER A 311 -14.90 -0.84 -1.37
N ILE A 312 -15.41 0.38 -1.48
CA ILE A 312 -16.85 0.65 -1.34
C ILE A 312 -17.62 0.15 -2.56
N ALA A 313 -17.29 0.64 -3.76
CA ALA A 313 -18.11 0.43 -4.95
C ALA A 313 -17.91 -0.95 -5.59
N GLN A 314 -16.72 -1.55 -5.49
CA GLN A 314 -16.44 -2.86 -6.12
C GLN A 314 -16.50 -4.04 -5.15
N TYR A 315 -16.35 -3.83 -3.84
CA TYR A 315 -16.28 -4.94 -2.88
C TYR A 315 -17.33 -4.87 -1.76
N ALA A 316 -17.56 -3.72 -1.12
CA ALA A 316 -18.48 -3.57 -0.01
C ALA A 316 -19.93 -3.77 -0.45
N VAL A 317 -20.32 -3.14 -1.56
CA VAL A 317 -21.66 -3.26 -2.17
C VAL A 317 -22.03 -4.72 -2.44
N TYR A 318 -21.05 -5.56 -2.79
CA TYR A 318 -21.26 -6.96 -3.14
C TYR A 318 -20.98 -7.92 -1.98
N GLY A 319 -20.71 -7.42 -0.77
CA GLY A 319 -20.49 -8.25 0.42
C GLY A 319 -19.12 -8.94 0.47
N PHE A 320 -18.11 -8.42 -0.24
CA PHE A 320 -16.77 -9.03 -0.32
C PHE A 320 -15.77 -8.49 0.72
N ILE A 321 -16.25 -7.91 1.83
CA ILE A 321 -15.38 -7.32 2.88
C ILE A 321 -15.62 -8.01 4.21
N PHE A 322 -14.54 -8.49 4.83
CA PHE A 322 -14.55 -8.99 6.20
C PHE A 322 -14.16 -7.90 7.18
N TYR A 323 -15.15 -7.09 7.59
CA TYR A 323 -14.94 -5.97 8.50
C TYR A 323 -14.24 -6.36 9.81
N THR A 324 -14.55 -7.54 10.36
CA THR A 324 -13.88 -8.06 11.57
C THR A 324 -12.39 -8.27 11.33
N LEU A 325 -12.00 -8.90 10.21
CA LEU A 325 -10.59 -9.09 9.88
C LEU A 325 -9.89 -7.78 9.58
N ALA A 326 -10.56 -6.88 8.85
CA ALA A 326 -10.06 -5.54 8.58
C ALA A 326 -9.79 -4.77 9.89
N MET A 327 -10.68 -4.87 10.87
CA MET A 327 -10.49 -4.23 12.17
C MET A 327 -9.31 -4.83 12.94
N GLY A 328 -9.17 -6.16 12.95
CA GLY A 328 -8.00 -6.81 13.54
C GLY A 328 -6.70 -6.37 12.87
N MET A 329 -6.67 -6.31 11.53
CA MET A 329 -5.52 -5.82 10.78
C MET A 329 -5.23 -4.34 11.06
N LEU A 330 -6.27 -3.50 11.24
CA LEU A 330 -6.09 -2.09 11.60
C LEU A 330 -5.41 -1.98 12.96
N LEU A 331 -5.90 -2.69 13.98
CA LEU A 331 -5.32 -2.71 15.33
C LEU A 331 -3.84 -3.08 15.31
N GLY A 332 -3.49 -4.19 14.64
CA GLY A 332 -2.09 -4.61 14.51
C GLY A 332 -1.25 -3.59 13.75
N SER A 333 -1.79 -3.08 12.63
CA SER A 333 -1.06 -2.16 11.76
C SER A 333 -0.77 -0.81 12.41
N LEU A 334 -1.67 -0.30 13.26
CA LEU A 334 -1.45 0.95 13.99
C LEU A 334 -0.20 0.89 14.86
N VAL A 335 -0.02 -0.20 15.60
CA VAL A 335 1.19 -0.44 16.40
C VAL A 335 2.40 -0.64 15.50
N GLY A 336 2.25 -1.47 14.46
CA GLY A 336 3.34 -1.77 13.53
C GLY A 336 3.89 -0.55 12.81
N ILE A 337 3.01 0.36 12.33
CA ILE A 337 3.42 1.58 11.62
C ILE A 337 4.28 2.45 12.52
N GLN A 338 3.86 2.66 13.77
CA GLN A 338 4.59 3.52 14.71
C GLN A 338 5.96 2.93 15.05
N VAL A 339 6.02 1.64 15.38
CA VAL A 339 7.27 0.94 15.68
C VAL A 339 8.20 0.94 14.46
N GLY A 340 7.66 0.63 13.28
CA GLY A 340 8.41 0.63 12.03
C GLY A 340 8.99 2.00 11.67
N ALA A 341 8.18 3.06 11.77
CA ALA A 341 8.59 4.43 11.46
C ALA A 341 9.60 5.00 12.45
N LEU A 342 9.56 4.59 13.72
CA LEU A 342 10.59 4.97 14.69
C LEU A 342 11.90 4.22 14.45
N THR A 343 11.82 2.96 14.00
CA THR A 343 13.02 2.14 13.74
C THR A 343 13.87 2.70 12.59
N THR A 344 13.28 3.35 11.59
CA THR A 344 14.03 3.97 10.48
C THR A 344 14.97 5.08 10.93
N LYS A 345 14.69 5.73 12.08
CA LYS A 345 15.55 6.79 12.64
C LYS A 345 16.87 6.26 13.21
N VAL A 346 16.96 4.95 13.47
CA VAL A 346 18.12 4.30 14.14
C VAL A 346 18.75 3.20 13.29
N VAL A 347 18.30 3.05 12.04
CA VAL A 347 18.73 2.00 11.12
C VAL A 347 19.15 2.62 9.79
N LYS A 348 20.27 2.16 9.23
CA LYS A 348 20.74 2.60 7.92
C LYS A 348 19.78 2.22 6.81
N GLY A 349 19.57 3.11 5.83
CA GLY A 349 18.59 2.93 4.76
C GLY A 349 18.80 1.68 3.91
N ILE A 350 20.06 1.25 3.71
CA ILE A 350 20.40 0.01 2.98
C ILE A 350 19.69 -1.23 3.56
N TYR A 351 19.57 -1.33 4.89
CA TYR A 351 18.91 -2.48 5.52
C TYR A 351 17.40 -2.46 5.25
N ILE A 352 16.78 -1.29 5.30
CA ILE A 352 15.35 -1.10 5.01
C ILE A 352 15.04 -1.51 3.57
N ARG A 353 15.89 -1.15 2.60
CA ARG A 353 15.75 -1.57 1.20
C ARG A 353 15.91 -3.06 1.00
N GLY A 354 16.89 -3.68 1.66
CA GLY A 354 17.05 -5.13 1.62
C GLY A 354 15.81 -5.86 2.14
N PHE A 355 15.23 -5.38 3.23
CA PHE A 355 13.99 -5.94 3.76
C PHE A 355 12.76 -5.69 2.89
N TYR A 356 12.67 -4.54 2.23
CA TYR A 356 11.63 -4.30 1.23
C TYR A 356 11.68 -5.36 0.13
N ALA A 357 12.84 -5.53 -0.51
CA ALA A 357 13.01 -6.50 -1.58
C ALA A 357 12.66 -7.92 -1.10
N LEU A 358 13.12 -8.29 0.10
CA LEU A 358 12.85 -9.59 0.69
C LEU A 358 11.35 -9.81 0.99
N SER A 359 10.65 -8.79 1.49
CA SER A 359 9.21 -8.88 1.80
C SER A 359 8.35 -9.07 0.55
N ILE A 360 8.73 -8.44 -0.57
CA ILE A 360 8.05 -8.63 -1.86
C ILE A 360 8.31 -10.02 -2.40
N LEU A 361 9.56 -10.47 -2.34
CA LEU A 361 9.94 -11.82 -2.76
C LEU A 361 9.26 -12.88 -1.91
N ALA A 362 9.03 -12.63 -0.62
CA ALA A 362 8.24 -13.52 0.22
C ALA A 362 6.81 -13.67 -0.33
N GLY A 363 6.15 -12.56 -0.65
CA GLY A 363 4.81 -12.58 -1.26
C GLY A 363 4.80 -13.28 -2.62
N PHE A 364 5.81 -13.05 -3.45
CA PHE A 364 6.02 -13.77 -4.71
C PHE A 364 6.15 -15.28 -4.50
N VAL A 365 7.06 -15.73 -3.63
CA VAL A 365 7.28 -17.15 -3.32
C VAL A 365 5.99 -17.78 -2.80
N ASN A 366 5.28 -17.10 -1.90
CA ASN A 366 4.02 -17.59 -1.37
C ASN A 366 3.00 -17.89 -2.48
N ARG A 367 2.77 -16.92 -3.37
CA ARG A 367 1.79 -17.08 -4.46
C ARG A 367 2.27 -18.05 -5.53
N PHE A 368 3.56 -18.05 -5.86
CA PHE A 368 4.16 -18.96 -6.83
C PHE A 368 4.02 -20.42 -6.41
N PHE A 369 4.27 -20.73 -5.13
CA PHE A 369 4.15 -22.09 -4.59
C PHE A 369 2.69 -22.53 -4.42
N ALA A 370 1.75 -21.59 -4.28
CA ALA A 370 0.31 -21.88 -4.24
C ALA A 370 -0.30 -22.11 -5.64
N LEU A 371 0.36 -21.67 -6.72
CA LEU A 371 -0.19 -21.78 -8.09
C LEU A 371 -0.49 -23.23 -8.51
N PRO A 372 0.39 -24.23 -8.30
CA PRO A 372 0.11 -25.59 -8.75
C PRO A 372 -1.12 -26.22 -8.09
N GLU A 373 -1.41 -25.89 -6.83
CA GLU A 373 -2.64 -26.32 -6.17
C GLU A 373 -3.88 -25.75 -6.87
N LYS A 374 -3.85 -24.46 -7.27
CA LYS A 374 -4.94 -23.80 -7.98
C LYS A 374 -5.10 -24.31 -9.42
N LEU A 375 -4.00 -24.56 -10.12
CA LEU A 375 -4.02 -25.14 -11.47
C LEU A 375 -4.60 -26.56 -11.46
N LYS A 376 -4.28 -27.36 -10.42
CA LYS A 376 -4.87 -28.68 -10.23
C LYS A 376 -6.38 -28.58 -9.98
N GLN A 377 -6.82 -27.68 -9.10
CA GLN A 377 -8.25 -27.47 -8.82
C GLN A 377 -9.05 -27.03 -10.07
N MET A 378 -8.36 -26.49 -11.08
CA MET A 378 -8.91 -26.15 -12.39
C MET A 378 -8.74 -27.25 -13.45
N GLU A 379 -8.25 -28.43 -13.05
CA GLU A 379 -8.00 -29.58 -13.95
C GLU A 379 -7.01 -29.26 -15.10
N LEU A 380 -6.15 -28.25 -14.92
CA LEU A 380 -5.18 -27.83 -15.94
C LEU A 380 -3.86 -28.60 -15.88
N ILE A 381 -3.53 -29.18 -14.72
CA ILE A 381 -2.33 -29.98 -14.51
C ILE A 381 -2.66 -31.22 -13.67
N GLU A 382 -2.01 -32.34 -14.00
CA GLU A 382 -2.12 -33.58 -13.24
C GLU A 382 -0.94 -33.72 -12.27
N ILE A 383 -1.18 -33.37 -11.00
CA ILE A 383 -0.22 -33.58 -9.91
C ILE A 383 -0.91 -34.24 -8.71
N SER A 384 -0.16 -35.00 -7.91
CA SER A 384 -0.71 -35.64 -6.71
C SER A 384 -1.17 -34.60 -5.69
N ASP A 385 -2.23 -34.89 -4.92
CA ASP A 385 -2.74 -33.98 -3.87
C ASP A 385 -1.68 -33.68 -2.81
N ALA A 386 -0.87 -34.69 -2.48
CA ALA A 386 0.22 -34.55 -1.54
C ALA A 386 1.26 -33.54 -2.04
N MET A 387 1.64 -33.59 -3.32
CA MET A 387 2.60 -32.65 -3.91
C MET A 387 2.04 -31.23 -3.98
N ALA A 388 0.79 -31.07 -4.44
CA ALA A 388 0.13 -29.78 -4.55
C ALA A 388 0.05 -29.07 -3.18
N LYS A 389 -0.47 -29.78 -2.17
CA LYS A 389 -0.58 -29.25 -0.80
C LYS A 389 0.78 -29.05 -0.16
N GLY A 390 1.74 -29.95 -0.41
CA GLY A 390 3.10 -29.83 0.10
C GLY A 390 3.82 -28.58 -0.40
N LEU A 391 3.67 -28.25 -1.69
CA LEU A 391 4.26 -27.04 -2.26
C LEU A 391 3.59 -25.78 -1.69
N SER A 392 2.26 -25.75 -1.67
CA SER A 392 1.48 -24.64 -1.09
C SER A 392 1.87 -24.38 0.37
N PHE A 393 2.01 -25.44 1.17
CA PHE A 393 2.46 -25.38 2.55
C PHE A 393 3.91 -24.87 2.67
N ALA A 394 4.82 -25.34 1.82
CA ALA A 394 6.20 -24.83 1.81
C ALA A 394 6.25 -23.32 1.53
N GLY A 395 5.46 -22.84 0.56
CA GLY A 395 5.31 -21.41 0.26
C GLY A 395 4.75 -20.59 1.42
N LEU A 396 3.79 -21.16 2.16
CA LEU A 396 3.24 -20.56 3.38
C LEU A 396 4.32 -20.42 4.46
N ILE A 397 5.07 -21.48 4.74
CA ILE A 397 6.10 -21.48 5.78
C ILE A 397 7.21 -20.48 5.43
N ILE A 398 7.74 -20.51 4.21
CA ILE A 398 8.79 -19.58 3.78
C ILE A 398 8.31 -18.14 3.95
N PHE A 399 7.08 -17.83 3.54
CA PHE A 399 6.51 -16.50 3.68
C PHE A 399 6.45 -16.02 5.13
N PHE A 400 5.82 -16.79 6.03
CA PHE A 400 5.69 -16.37 7.42
C PHE A 400 7.02 -16.36 8.18
N VAL A 401 7.97 -17.23 7.83
CA VAL A 401 9.33 -17.20 8.41
C VAL A 401 10.04 -15.90 8.01
N VAL A 402 10.01 -15.53 6.72
CA VAL A 402 10.65 -14.30 6.25
C VAL A 402 10.04 -13.06 6.88
N ILE A 403 8.71 -12.96 6.89
CA ILE A 403 7.99 -11.84 7.52
C ILE A 403 8.20 -11.82 9.04
N GLY A 404 8.23 -12.99 9.68
CA GLY A 404 8.49 -13.13 11.12
C GLY A 404 9.90 -12.69 11.51
N ILE A 405 10.93 -13.07 10.75
CA ILE A 405 12.31 -12.63 10.95
C ILE A 405 12.39 -11.11 10.82
N PHE A 406 11.77 -10.53 9.80
CA PHE A 406 11.72 -9.08 9.63
C PHE A 406 11.03 -8.39 10.82
N ALA A 407 9.85 -8.85 11.20
CA ALA A 407 9.09 -8.28 12.30
C ALA A 407 9.87 -8.33 13.62
N PHE A 408 10.46 -9.48 13.93
CA PHE A 408 11.31 -9.64 15.10
C PHE A 408 12.51 -8.70 15.08
N TRP A 409 13.19 -8.59 13.93
CA TRP A 409 14.35 -7.72 13.78
C TRP A 409 13.99 -6.24 13.98
N VAL A 410 12.88 -5.76 13.39
CA VAL A 410 12.42 -4.37 13.56
C VAL A 410 12.10 -4.10 15.03
N ILE A 411 11.32 -4.97 15.68
CA ILE A 411 10.96 -4.82 17.08
C ILE A 411 12.21 -4.85 17.98
N ALA A 412 13.16 -5.76 17.72
CA ALA A 412 14.40 -5.84 18.47
C ALA A 412 15.25 -4.56 18.30
N LYS A 413 15.32 -4.00 17.09
CA LYS A 413 16.02 -2.73 16.84
C LYS A 413 15.34 -1.55 17.52
N PHE A 414 14.02 -1.49 17.49
CA PHE A 414 13.25 -0.50 18.24
C PHE A 414 13.56 -0.57 19.74
N LEU A 415 13.44 -1.75 20.35
CA LEU A 415 13.61 -1.95 21.79
C LEU A 415 15.05 -1.66 22.24
N SER A 416 16.05 -2.15 21.49
CA SER A 416 17.47 -1.94 21.82
C SER A 416 17.95 -0.50 21.69
N ASN A 417 17.26 0.32 20.87
CA ASN A 417 17.61 1.72 20.64
C ASN A 417 16.63 2.70 21.29
N THR A 418 15.82 2.26 22.25
CA THR A 418 14.86 3.11 22.97
C THR A 418 15.50 4.34 23.61
N LYS A 419 16.73 4.23 24.15
CA LYS A 419 17.48 5.36 24.72
C LYS A 419 17.82 6.42 23.66
N ALA A 420 18.33 6.00 22.50
CA ALA A 420 18.62 6.90 21.39
C ALA A 420 17.34 7.55 20.84
N LEU A 421 16.24 6.79 20.73
CA LEU A 421 14.93 7.30 20.30
C LEU A 421 14.31 8.29 21.29
N ARG A 422 14.64 8.19 22.58
CA ARG A 422 14.25 9.15 23.62
C ARG A 422 15.15 10.39 23.67
N GLY A 423 16.21 10.43 22.86
CA GLY A 423 17.21 11.52 22.89
C GLY A 423 18.07 11.51 24.16
N GLU A 424 18.24 10.34 24.80
CA GLU A 424 19.05 10.15 26.01
C GLU A 424 20.54 9.89 25.69
N VAL A 425 20.91 9.81 24.40
CA VAL A 425 22.29 9.56 23.91
C VAL A 425 22.66 10.54 22.83
#